data_AF-A0A7V9EA80-F1
#
_entry.id   AF-A0A7V9EA80-F1
#
_cell.length_a   1.000
_cell.length_b   1.000
_cell.length_c   1.000
_cell.angle_alpha   90.00
_cell.angle_beta   90.00
_cell.angle_gamma   90.00
#
_symmetry.space_group_name_H-M   'P 1'
#
loop_
_entity.id
_entity.type
_entity.pdbx_description
1 polymer ?
#
loop_
_entity_poly.entity_id
_entity_poly.type
_entity_poly.pdbx_seq_one_letter_code
_entity_poly.pdbx_strand_id
1 'polypeptide(L)'
;MTMDLLDLPPVGATTWVVADGYIPPGSTGPVPEMLSHDSVCILNAGGRAAKVDISVFFTDRDPAGPYTLEIAAHRAHHQRLNDLQGPEPVPVGVDYCLLLRSDVPIV
;
A
#
# COMPACT_ATOMS: atom_id res chain seq x y z
N MET A 1 -13.62 19.92 -24.64
CA MET A 1 -14.48 19.69 -23.46
C MET A 1 -13.65 18.89 -22.49
N THR A 2 -13.09 19.55 -21.47
CA THR A 2 -12.22 18.91 -20.47
C THR A 2 -13.13 18.21 -19.47
N MET A 3 -13.00 16.91 -19.29
CA MET A 3 -13.69 16.21 -18.19
C MET A 3 -13.10 16.69 -16.87
N ASP A 4 -13.98 17.07 -15.95
CA ASP A 4 -13.60 17.30 -14.56
C ASP A 4 -13.16 15.95 -13.95
N LEU A 5 -12.15 15.98 -13.06
CA LEU A 5 -11.75 14.80 -12.28
C LEU A 5 -12.93 14.23 -11.49
N LEU A 6 -13.92 15.07 -11.16
CA LEU A 6 -15.14 14.70 -10.46
C LEU A 6 -16.14 13.88 -11.30
N ASP A 7 -16.02 13.91 -12.64
CA ASP A 7 -16.93 13.21 -13.56
C ASP A 7 -16.32 11.94 -14.16
N LEU A 8 -15.13 11.54 -13.70
CA LEU A 8 -14.52 10.31 -14.17
C LEU A 8 -15.34 9.09 -13.70
N PRO A 9 -15.55 8.08 -14.56
CA PRO A 9 -16.06 6.81 -14.10
C PRO A 9 -15.11 6.26 -13.03
N PRO A 10 -15.61 5.42 -12.08
CA PRO A 10 -14.76 4.88 -11.03
C PRO A 10 -13.50 4.23 -11.62
N VAL A 11 -12.33 4.71 -11.18
CA VAL A 11 -11.03 4.25 -11.67
C VAL A 11 -10.45 3.25 -10.67
N GLY A 12 -9.95 2.13 -11.16
CA GLY A 12 -9.28 1.11 -10.36
C GLY A 12 -10.20 0.00 -9.87
N ALA A 13 -9.82 -0.64 -8.77
CA ALA A 13 -10.50 -1.80 -8.20
C ALA A 13 -10.54 -1.72 -6.67
N THR A 14 -11.40 -2.53 -6.05
CA THR A 14 -11.51 -2.65 -4.59
C THR A 14 -10.66 -3.79 -4.03
N THR A 15 -9.94 -4.53 -4.87
CA THR A 15 -9.05 -5.62 -4.45
C THR A 15 -7.84 -5.69 -5.38
N TRP A 16 -6.65 -5.70 -4.79
CA TRP A 16 -5.37 -5.78 -5.49
C TRP A 16 -4.48 -6.83 -4.83
N VAL A 17 -3.69 -7.52 -5.64
CA VAL A 17 -2.69 -8.47 -5.18
C VAL A 17 -1.34 -8.05 -5.73
N VAL A 18 -0.34 -7.95 -4.86
CA VAL A 18 1.06 -7.74 -5.23
C VAL A 18 1.80 -9.03 -4.88
N ALA A 19 2.30 -9.73 -5.90
CA ALA A 19 2.90 -11.06 -5.74
C ALA A 19 4.40 -11.03 -5.41
N ASP A 20 4.97 -9.83 -5.21
CA ASP A 20 6.38 -9.63 -4.89
C ASP A 20 6.49 -8.53 -3.84
N GLY A 21 7.43 -8.68 -2.92
CA GLY A 21 7.60 -7.84 -1.74
C GLY A 21 8.80 -8.29 -0.94
N TYR A 22 9.71 -7.35 -0.68
CA TYR A 22 10.94 -7.58 0.07
C TYR A 22 11.51 -6.25 0.55
N ILE A 23 11.77 -6.14 1.86
CA ILE A 23 12.50 -4.99 2.41
C ILE A 23 13.96 -5.41 2.62
N PRO A 24 14.93 -4.86 1.86
CA PRO A 24 16.32 -5.22 2.04
C PRO A 24 16.84 -4.88 3.44
N PRO A 25 17.56 -5.80 4.13
CA PRO A 25 18.06 -5.57 5.48
C PRO A 25 19.23 -4.58 5.54
N GLY A 26 19.89 -4.31 4.41
CA GLY A 26 21.00 -3.38 4.29
C GLY A 26 20.67 -2.22 3.37
N SER A 27 21.33 -1.08 3.57
CA SER A 27 21.14 0.15 2.79
C SER A 27 22.47 0.77 2.39
N THR A 28 22.47 1.55 1.31
CA THR A 28 23.64 2.33 0.86
C THR A 28 23.21 3.78 0.69
N GLY A 29 23.92 4.72 1.33
CA GLY A 29 23.67 6.16 1.20
C GLY A 29 23.18 6.84 2.49
N PRO A 30 22.85 8.14 2.43
CA PRO A 30 22.36 8.90 3.58
C PRO A 30 21.02 8.37 4.09
N VAL A 31 20.88 8.33 5.40
CA VAL A 31 19.65 8.01 6.13
C VAL A 31 19.01 9.33 6.58
N PRO A 32 17.67 9.51 6.46
CA PRO A 32 16.65 8.50 6.14
C PRO A 32 16.29 8.31 4.66
N GLU A 33 16.82 9.12 3.75
CA GLU A 33 16.35 9.18 2.35
C GLU A 33 16.62 7.89 1.57
N MET A 34 17.79 7.28 1.79
CA MET A 34 18.22 6.05 1.12
C MET A 34 18.15 4.81 2.03
N LEU A 35 17.40 4.88 3.13
CA LEU A 35 17.06 3.69 3.89
C LEU A 35 16.25 2.75 2.98
N SER A 36 16.67 1.49 2.89
CA SER A 36 16.05 0.46 2.08
C SER A 36 14.62 0.26 2.53
N HIS A 37 13.71 0.32 1.57
CA HIS A 37 12.29 0.22 1.83
C HIS A 37 11.61 -0.47 0.67
N ASP A 38 10.44 -1.00 0.97
CA ASP A 38 9.44 -1.32 -0.02
C ASP A 38 8.28 -0.31 0.09
N SER A 39 7.54 -0.08 -0.98
CA SER A 39 6.40 0.82 -0.98
C SER A 39 5.29 0.36 -1.90
N VAL A 40 4.06 0.51 -1.41
CA VAL A 40 2.87 0.43 -2.24
C VAL A 40 2.36 1.86 -2.51
N CYS A 41 2.35 2.23 -3.78
CA CYS A 41 1.83 3.51 -4.24
C CYS A 41 0.35 3.32 -4.57
N ILE A 42 -0.51 4.12 -3.95
CA ILE A 42 -1.96 4.02 -4.07
C ILE A 42 -2.52 5.35 -4.58
N LEU A 43 -3.41 5.31 -5.55
CA LEU A 43 -4.17 6.47 -6.01
C LEU A 43 -5.66 6.30 -5.71
N ASN A 44 -6.18 7.17 -4.86
CA ASN A 44 -7.62 7.40 -4.75
C ASN A 44 -8.02 8.56 -5.67
N ALA A 45 -8.40 8.24 -6.91
CA ALA A 45 -8.91 9.22 -7.87
C ALA A 45 -10.39 9.57 -7.67
N GLY A 46 -11.08 8.91 -6.72
CA GLY A 46 -12.50 9.10 -6.47
C GLY A 46 -12.82 10.25 -5.51
N GLY A 47 -14.09 10.64 -5.48
CA GLY A 47 -14.62 11.73 -4.65
C GLY A 47 -14.91 11.38 -3.18
N ARG A 48 -14.59 10.17 -2.74
CA ARG A 48 -14.76 9.70 -1.35
C ARG A 48 -13.41 9.27 -0.78
N ALA A 49 -13.21 9.45 0.52
CA ALA A 49 -12.08 8.83 1.21
C ALA A 49 -12.16 7.29 1.05
N ALA A 50 -11.00 6.66 0.89
CA ALA A 50 -10.84 5.22 0.79
C ALA A 50 -10.29 4.68 2.10
N LYS A 51 -10.94 3.65 2.65
CA LYS A 51 -10.40 2.83 3.73
C LYS A 51 -9.77 1.59 3.11
N VAL A 52 -8.46 1.46 3.25
CA VAL A 52 -7.68 0.38 2.63
C VAL A 52 -7.11 -0.52 3.71
N ASP A 53 -7.47 -1.79 3.67
CA ASP A 53 -6.88 -2.83 4.52
C ASP A 53 -5.81 -3.59 3.71
N ILE A 54 -4.60 -3.64 4.26
CA ILE A 54 -3.47 -4.39 3.68
C ILE A 54 -3.24 -5.65 4.52
N SER A 55 -3.05 -6.79 3.89
CA SER A 55 -2.59 -8.03 4.51
C SER A 55 -1.30 -8.48 3.87
N VAL A 56 -0.33 -8.91 4.68
CA VAL A 56 0.99 -9.36 4.25
C VAL A 56 1.05 -10.88 4.40
N PHE A 57 1.33 -11.59 3.32
CA PHE A 57 1.42 -13.04 3.27
C PHE A 57 2.88 -13.45 3.20
N PHE A 58 3.29 -14.39 4.05
CA PHE A 58 4.65 -14.90 4.13
C PHE A 58 4.75 -16.32 3.55
N THR A 59 5.96 -16.77 3.28
CA THR A 59 6.21 -18.10 2.68
C THR A 59 6.18 -19.24 3.71
N ASP A 60 6.32 -18.94 5.00
CA ASP A 60 6.59 -19.92 6.07
C ASP A 60 5.68 -19.79 7.31
N ARG A 61 4.77 -18.81 7.33
CA ARG A 61 3.88 -18.53 8.47
C ARG A 61 2.55 -17.88 8.05
N ASP A 62 1.64 -17.76 9.01
CA ASP A 62 0.35 -17.11 8.81
C ASP A 62 0.50 -15.61 8.44
N PRO A 63 -0.46 -15.05 7.68
CA PRO A 63 -0.43 -13.65 7.27
C PRO A 63 -0.52 -12.65 8.44
N ALA A 64 0.07 -11.47 8.27
CA ALA A 64 -0.07 -10.34 9.18
C ALA A 64 -1.08 -9.32 8.62
N GLY A 65 -1.91 -8.75 9.49
CA GLY A 65 -2.88 -7.72 9.14
C GLY A 65 -4.23 -7.87 9.85
N PRO A 66 -5.22 -7.04 9.47
CA PRO A 66 -5.10 -5.98 8.48
C PRO A 66 -4.32 -4.77 9.04
N TYR A 67 -3.51 -4.16 8.18
CA TYR A 67 -3.00 -2.81 8.36
C TYR A 67 -3.98 -1.85 7.68
N THR A 68 -4.62 -0.97 8.45
CA THR A 68 -5.64 -0.06 7.91
C THR A 68 -5.05 1.31 7.60
N LEU A 69 -5.30 1.80 6.39
CA LEU A 69 -4.97 3.15 5.93
C LEU A 69 -6.26 3.90 5.57
N GLU A 70 -6.23 5.23 5.71
CA GLU A 70 -7.25 6.12 5.17
C GLU A 70 -6.61 7.06 4.15
N ILE A 71 -7.13 7.06 2.93
CA ILE A 71 -6.63 7.87 1.82
C ILE A 71 -7.76 8.81 1.39
N ALA A 72 -7.58 10.12 1.63
CA ALA A 72 -8.58 11.12 1.27
C ALA A 72 -8.90 11.11 -0.24
N ALA A 73 -10.08 11.65 -0.60
CA ALA A 73 -10.49 11.83 -1.99
C ALA A 73 -9.45 12.61 -2.80
N HIS A 74 -9.22 12.21 -4.05
CA HIS A 74 -8.28 12.84 -4.98
C HIS A 74 -6.86 12.96 -4.41
N ARG A 75 -6.34 11.89 -3.81
CA ARG A 75 -4.97 11.84 -3.27
C ARG A 75 -4.22 10.61 -3.75
N ALA A 76 -2.94 10.82 -4.04
CA ALA A 76 -1.96 9.75 -4.06
C ALA A 76 -1.41 9.56 -2.63
N HIS A 77 -1.14 8.31 -2.26
CA HIS A 77 -0.53 7.93 -0.99
C HIS A 77 0.56 6.91 -1.25
N HIS A 78 1.78 7.19 -0.79
CA HIS A 78 2.90 6.27 -0.91
C HIS A 78 3.13 5.65 0.46
N GLN A 79 2.65 4.43 0.67
CA GLN A 79 2.85 3.73 1.93
C GLN A 79 4.18 2.98 1.88
N ARG A 80 5.14 3.38 2.72
CA ARG A 80 6.32 2.56 3.00
C ARG A 80 5.91 1.37 3.85
N LEU A 81 6.21 0.15 3.41
CA LEU A 81 5.85 -1.06 4.16
C LEU A 81 6.61 -1.14 5.50
N ASN A 82 7.82 -0.57 5.55
CA ASN A 82 8.63 -0.41 6.75
C ASN A 82 7.92 0.36 7.88
N ASP A 83 7.02 1.27 7.53
CA ASP A 83 6.37 2.17 8.48
C ASP A 83 5.08 1.56 9.06
N LEU A 84 4.67 0.38 8.59
CA LEU A 84 3.54 -0.36 9.11
C LEU A 84 3.91 -1.02 10.44
N GLN A 85 3.19 -0.65 11.51
CA GLN A 85 3.52 -1.09 12.88
C GLN A 85 2.52 -2.10 13.48
N GLY A 86 1.28 -2.15 12.99
CA GLY A 86 0.20 -2.91 13.63
C GLY A 86 -0.56 -3.77 12.62
N PRO A 87 -0.76 -5.09 12.87
CA PRO A 87 -0.61 -5.78 14.17
C PRO A 87 0.83 -6.09 14.59
N GLU A 88 1.77 -6.08 13.65
CA GLU A 88 3.20 -6.23 13.90
C GLU A 88 4.00 -5.52 12.78
N PRO A 89 5.29 -5.19 12.98
CA PRO A 89 6.13 -4.65 11.92
C PRO A 89 6.31 -5.64 10.76
N VAL A 90 6.39 -5.13 9.53
CA VAL A 90 6.80 -5.95 8.38
C VAL A 90 8.29 -6.28 8.52
N PRO A 91 8.69 -7.56 8.54
CA PRO A 91 10.09 -7.94 8.75
C PRO A 91 10.97 -7.58 7.55
N VAL A 92 12.21 -7.19 7.83
CA VAL A 92 13.26 -7.01 6.80
C VAL A 92 13.87 -8.35 6.43
N GLY A 93 14.33 -8.48 5.18
CA GLY A 93 15.02 -9.68 4.70
C GLY A 93 14.11 -10.89 4.50
N VAL A 94 12.80 -10.70 4.43
CA VAL A 94 11.79 -11.75 4.26
C VAL A 94 10.97 -11.46 3.01
N ASP A 95 10.77 -12.48 2.18
CA ASP A 95 9.88 -12.40 1.01
C ASP A 95 8.41 -12.42 1.44
N TYR A 96 7.58 -11.56 0.85
CA TYR A 96 6.16 -11.50 1.12
C TYR A 96 5.33 -11.11 -0.10
N CYS A 97 4.02 -11.36 -0.02
CA CYS A 97 3.01 -10.85 -0.96
C CYS A 97 2.04 -9.93 -0.21
N LEU A 98 1.35 -9.05 -0.94
CA LEU A 98 0.33 -8.17 -0.39
C LEU A 98 -1.05 -8.46 -0.98
N LEU A 99 -2.07 -8.43 -0.13
CA LEU A 99 -3.47 -8.28 -0.52
C LEU A 99 -3.98 -6.93 0.00
N LEU A 100 -4.44 -6.07 -0.90
CA LEU A 100 -5.07 -4.79 -0.54
C LEU A 100 -6.56 -4.88 -0.83
N ARG A 101 -7.38 -4.45 0.13
CA ARG A 101 -8.84 -4.35 -0.01
C ARG A 101 -9.29 -2.94 0.34
N SER A 102 -10.10 -2.35 -0.53
CA SER A 102 -10.60 -0.98 -0.35
C SER A 102 -12.12 -0.96 -0.41
N ASP A 103 -12.75 -0.05 0.34
CA ASP A 103 -14.20 0.16 0.30
C ASP A 103 -14.67 0.94 -0.95
N VAL A 104 -13.76 1.63 -1.63
CA VAL A 104 -13.97 2.30 -2.92
C VAL A 104 -12.87 1.91 -3.93
N PRO A 105 -13.10 2.03 -5.25
CA PRO A 105 -12.06 1.77 -6.24
C PRO A 105 -10.83 2.66 -6.04
N ILE A 106 -9.67 2.01 -6.01
CA ILE A 106 -8.34 2.62 -5.96
C ILE A 106 -7.46 1.98 -7.03
N VAL A 107 -6.38 2.66 -7.40
CA VAL A 107 -5.28 2.09 -8.21
C VAL A 107 -4.10 1.81 -7.30
#